data_AF-A0A972YPR6-F1
#
_entry.id   AF-A0A972YPR6-F1
#
_cell.length_a   1.000
_cell.length_b   1.000
_cell.length_c   1.000
_cell.angle_alpha   90.00
_cell.angle_beta   90.00
_cell.angle_gamma   90.00
#
_symmetry.space_group_name_H-M   'P 1'
#
loop_
_entity.id
_entity.type
_entity.pdbx_description
1 polymer ?
#
loop_
_entity_poly.entity_id
_entity_poly.type
_entity_poly.pdbx_seq_one_letter_code
_entity_poly.pdbx_strand_id
1 'polypeptide(L)'
;MMECPDPMTKLTWDNPILISPRLAKELQEKDGVQIFPGLKPMNKQSAFFEGAKGQQQVNKAQFNRGKEMAVVAELTIDGRTIKAPIHVVPGMANYTLELPLGMGRTLAGRVGTDVGFDFYGLRSSNALGCATGASLKLTTETYKLANTQEHWSMEGRAIVREATAAYYKKSPDFAQKMGVESHAPANYGKYDDKSLQDKVQHNYRGNSAYKHESFSAPDPNVKVWKGHEDKFPKTQQWGMSIDMNSCFGCSACVVACQSENNIPIVGKDQVLRGREMHWMRLDRYFAAAEYDQSDIPEDVQVSFMSMLCQHCENAPCESVCPVNATVHDKQGLNTMAYNRCVGTRYCANNCPY
;
A
#
# COMPACT_ATOMS: atom_id res chain seq x y z
N MET A 1 1.76 16.13 6.27
CA MET A 1 0.84 15.20 6.96
C MET A 1 -0.46 14.97 6.23
N MET A 2 -1.15 15.96 5.65
CA MET A 2 -2.46 15.74 4.98
C MET A 2 -2.46 14.67 3.87
N GLU A 3 -1.36 14.56 3.12
CA GLU A 3 -1.18 13.54 2.07
C GLU A 3 -0.62 12.21 2.59
N CYS A 4 -0.11 12.17 3.83
CA CYS A 4 0.43 10.93 4.39
C CYS A 4 -0.75 9.99 4.68
N PRO A 5 -0.78 8.77 4.11
CA PRO A 5 -1.92 7.88 4.32
C PRO A 5 -2.04 7.46 5.78
N ASP A 6 -3.27 7.52 6.30
CA ASP A 6 -3.60 6.88 7.56
C ASP A 6 -3.29 5.38 7.46
N PRO A 7 -2.64 4.79 8.47
CA PRO A 7 -2.13 3.43 8.33
C PRO A 7 -3.22 2.37 8.23
N MET A 8 -4.38 2.62 8.82
CA MET A 8 -5.48 1.66 8.85
C MET A 8 -6.48 1.87 7.75
N THR A 9 -6.79 3.11 7.35
CA THR A 9 -7.81 3.40 6.32
C THR A 9 -7.19 3.70 4.95
N LYS A 10 -5.90 4.08 4.92
CA LYS A 10 -5.15 4.51 3.72
C LYS A 10 -5.71 5.77 3.06
N LEU A 11 -6.57 6.47 3.79
CA LEU A 11 -7.12 7.75 3.41
C LEU A 11 -6.10 8.87 3.58
N THR A 12 -6.22 9.84 2.70
CA THR A 12 -5.47 11.09 2.69
C THR A 12 -6.48 12.21 2.54
N TRP A 13 -6.17 13.41 3.02
CA TRP A 13 -7.02 14.61 2.86
C TRP A 13 -8.47 14.48 3.39
N ASP A 14 -8.82 13.40 4.09
CA ASP A 14 -10.18 13.10 4.53
C ASP A 14 -10.19 12.41 5.89
N ASN A 15 -11.26 12.63 6.66
CA ASN A 15 -11.59 11.93 7.90
C ASN A 15 -13.08 11.53 7.90
N PRO A 16 -13.41 10.28 7.51
CA PRO A 16 -14.78 9.79 7.53
C PRO A 16 -15.21 9.28 8.91
N ILE A 17 -16.49 8.96 9.04
CA ILE A 17 -17.03 8.16 10.14
C ILE A 17 -16.65 6.70 9.88
N LEU A 18 -15.79 6.14 10.73
CA LEU A 18 -15.39 4.74 10.59
C LEU A 18 -16.42 3.83 11.26
N ILE A 19 -16.84 2.78 10.55
CA ILE A 19 -17.84 1.82 11.02
C ILE A 19 -17.43 0.37 10.73
N SER A 20 -17.93 -0.55 11.56
CA SER A 20 -17.80 -1.99 11.33
C SER A 20 -18.60 -2.47 10.10
N PRO A 21 -18.17 -3.57 9.45
CA PRO A 21 -18.92 -4.18 8.35
C PRO A 21 -20.34 -4.58 8.74
N ARG A 22 -20.54 -5.05 9.98
CA ARG A 22 -21.86 -5.44 10.48
C ARG A 22 -22.80 -4.25 10.58
N LEU A 23 -22.37 -3.17 11.23
CA LEU A 23 -23.18 -1.97 11.38
C LEU A 23 -23.55 -1.38 10.01
N ALA A 24 -22.62 -1.42 9.05
CA ALA A 24 -22.89 -0.99 7.68
C ALA A 24 -24.03 -1.79 7.03
N LYS A 25 -24.05 -3.13 7.17
CA LYS A 25 -25.13 -3.97 6.62
C LYS A 25 -26.47 -3.66 7.25
N GLU A 26 -26.51 -3.57 8.58
CA GLU A 26 -27.74 -3.28 9.34
C GLU A 26 -28.30 -1.89 8.97
N LEU A 27 -27.44 -0.88 8.78
CA LEU A 27 -27.85 0.45 8.33
C LEU A 27 -28.36 0.44 6.88
N GLN A 28 -27.69 -0.27 5.98
CA GLN A 28 -28.13 -0.43 4.60
C GLN A 28 -29.53 -1.05 4.52
N GLU A 29 -29.79 -2.10 5.31
CA GLU A 29 -31.10 -2.75 5.37
C GLU A 29 -32.17 -1.84 5.98
N LYS A 30 -31.84 -1.16 7.08
CA LYS A 30 -32.75 -0.29 7.82
C LYS A 30 -33.15 0.95 7.01
N ASP A 31 -32.17 1.63 6.41
CA ASP A 31 -32.39 2.92 5.75
C ASP A 31 -32.63 2.78 4.24
N GLY A 32 -32.47 1.58 3.68
CA GLY A 32 -32.68 1.29 2.25
C GLY A 32 -31.66 1.97 1.33
N VAL A 33 -30.53 2.41 1.86
CA VAL A 33 -29.44 3.08 1.12
C VAL A 33 -28.31 2.10 0.90
N GLN A 34 -27.89 1.96 -0.35
CA GLN A 34 -26.83 1.04 -0.76
C GLN A 34 -25.44 1.55 -0.38
N ILE A 35 -24.78 0.88 0.56
CA ILE A 35 -23.36 1.07 0.93
C ILE A 35 -22.48 0.13 0.10
N PHE A 36 -22.89 -1.14 0.03
CA PHE A 36 -22.17 -2.16 -0.72
C PHE A 36 -22.84 -2.33 -2.09
N PRO A 37 -22.13 -2.12 -3.22
CA PRO A 37 -22.70 -2.31 -4.54
C PRO A 37 -23.12 -3.77 -4.67
N GLY A 38 -24.34 -3.96 -5.15
CA GLY A 38 -24.85 -5.27 -5.53
C GLY A 38 -24.07 -5.77 -6.73
N LEU A 39 -23.91 -7.09 -6.84
CA LEU A 39 -23.23 -7.80 -7.92
C LEU A 39 -23.82 -7.40 -9.29
N LYS A 40 -23.37 -6.29 -9.87
CA LYS A 40 -23.53 -6.02 -11.28
C LYS A 40 -22.14 -6.13 -11.88
N PRO A 41 -21.84 -7.22 -12.61
CA PRO A 41 -20.55 -7.33 -13.28
C PRO A 41 -20.32 -6.08 -14.11
N MET A 42 -19.08 -5.57 -14.04
CA MET A 42 -18.70 -4.27 -14.59
C MET A 42 -18.92 -4.19 -16.12
N ASN A 43 -19.17 -5.32 -16.77
CA ASN A 43 -19.69 -5.41 -18.14
C ASN A 43 -20.63 -6.62 -18.27
N LYS A 44 -21.87 -6.43 -18.73
CA LYS A 44 -22.69 -7.55 -19.26
C LYS A 44 -22.14 -8.10 -20.60
N GLN A 45 -21.13 -7.45 -21.20
CA GLN A 45 -20.68 -7.68 -22.58
C GLN A 45 -19.16 -7.75 -22.77
N SER A 46 -18.31 -7.73 -21.72
CA SER A 46 -16.86 -7.85 -21.95
C SER A 46 -16.49 -9.30 -22.19
N ALA A 47 -16.41 -9.68 -23.45
CA ALA A 47 -16.00 -10.99 -23.95
C ALA A 47 -14.51 -11.33 -23.72
N PHE A 48 -13.81 -10.62 -22.82
CA PHE A 48 -12.35 -10.77 -22.65
C PHE A 48 -11.92 -11.44 -21.35
N PHE A 49 -12.76 -11.46 -20.31
CA PHE A 49 -12.42 -12.07 -19.03
C PHE A 49 -13.66 -12.71 -18.41
N GLU A 50 -14.06 -13.87 -18.93
CA GLU A 50 -14.68 -14.86 -18.05
C GLU A 50 -13.59 -15.31 -17.09
N GLY A 51 -13.66 -14.82 -15.85
CA GLY A 51 -12.63 -15.05 -14.83
C GLY A 51 -12.24 -16.51 -14.77
N ALA A 52 -10.98 -16.80 -15.14
CA ALA A 52 -10.42 -18.13 -15.03
C ALA A 52 -10.41 -18.53 -13.55
N LYS A 53 -11.35 -19.41 -13.16
CA LYS A 53 -11.40 -20.24 -11.95
C LYS A 53 -10.93 -19.59 -10.64
N GLY A 54 -11.90 -19.24 -9.78
CA GLY A 54 -11.70 -18.74 -8.41
C GLY A 54 -12.29 -17.34 -8.31
N GLN A 55 -13.29 -17.16 -7.44
CA GLN A 55 -14.03 -15.92 -7.34
C GLN A 55 -13.06 -14.76 -7.05
N GLN A 56 -13.00 -13.76 -7.94
CA GLN A 56 -12.27 -12.53 -7.63
C GLN A 56 -12.93 -11.91 -6.38
N GLN A 57 -12.12 -11.49 -5.41
CA GLN A 57 -12.67 -10.81 -4.23
C GLN A 57 -13.42 -9.57 -4.68
N VAL A 58 -14.65 -9.45 -4.20
CA VAL A 58 -15.49 -8.33 -4.56
C VAL A 58 -15.18 -7.19 -3.59
N ASN A 59 -14.43 -6.20 -4.04
CA ASN A 59 -14.32 -4.96 -3.29
C ASN A 59 -15.73 -4.35 -3.22
N LYS A 60 -16.33 -4.38 -2.02
CA LYS A 60 -17.68 -3.83 -1.80
C LYS A 60 -17.69 -2.31 -1.59
N ALA A 61 -16.56 -1.62 -1.75
CA ALA A 61 -16.60 -0.16 -1.91
C ALA A 61 -17.01 0.19 -3.35
N GLN A 62 -17.83 1.24 -3.52
CA GLN A 62 -18.22 1.70 -4.84
C GLN A 62 -17.11 2.57 -5.44
N PHE A 63 -16.58 2.20 -6.60
CA PHE A 63 -15.57 3.02 -7.30
C PHE A 63 -16.15 3.65 -8.57
N ASN A 64 -15.85 4.94 -8.78
CA ASN A 64 -16.15 5.64 -10.02
C ASN A 64 -14.85 6.16 -10.66
N ARG A 65 -14.37 5.46 -11.70
CA ARG A 65 -13.07 5.73 -12.36
C ARG A 65 -11.88 5.69 -11.38
N GLY A 66 -11.83 4.67 -10.51
CA GLY A 66 -10.77 4.52 -9.49
C GLY A 66 -10.91 5.49 -8.30
N LYS A 67 -12.11 6.01 -8.04
CA LYS A 67 -12.38 6.90 -6.90
C LYS A 67 -13.37 6.23 -5.97
N GLU A 68 -12.98 6.03 -4.72
CA GLU A 68 -13.86 5.50 -3.68
C GLU A 68 -15.03 6.47 -3.44
N MET A 69 -16.26 5.98 -3.61
CA MET A 69 -17.50 6.70 -3.37
C MET A 69 -18.10 6.19 -2.06
N ALA A 70 -18.02 7.02 -1.03
CA ALA A 70 -18.61 6.76 0.28
C ALA A 70 -20.02 7.36 0.37
N VAL A 71 -20.93 6.64 1.00
CA VAL A 71 -22.26 7.16 1.38
C VAL A 71 -22.10 8.17 2.50
N VAL A 72 -22.79 9.31 2.42
CA VAL A 72 -22.84 10.29 3.50
C VAL A 72 -23.93 9.91 4.49
N ALA A 73 -23.61 10.00 5.79
CA ALA A 73 -24.56 9.75 6.87
C ALA A 73 -24.69 10.97 7.78
N GLU A 74 -25.89 11.12 8.36
CA GLU A 74 -26.18 12.07 9.43
C GLU A 74 -25.92 11.38 10.77
N LEU A 75 -24.89 11.84 11.47
CA LEU A 75 -24.54 11.39 12.82
C LEU A 75 -25.07 12.41 13.82
N THR A 76 -25.92 11.95 14.74
CA THR A 76 -26.49 12.76 15.83
C THR A 76 -26.11 12.20 17.18
N ILE A 77 -25.59 13.05 18.08
CA ILE A 77 -25.33 12.71 19.48
C ILE A 77 -25.66 13.91 20.37
N ASP A 78 -26.40 13.69 21.46
CA ASP A 78 -26.84 14.75 22.39
C ASP A 78 -27.48 15.97 21.70
N GLY A 79 -28.26 15.73 20.63
CA GLY A 79 -28.91 16.79 19.84
C GLY A 79 -27.99 17.59 18.91
N ARG A 80 -26.69 17.22 18.81
CA ARG A 80 -25.74 17.79 17.86
C ARG A 80 -25.61 16.86 16.67
N THR A 81 -25.68 17.42 15.46
CA THR A 81 -25.69 16.64 14.22
C THR A 81 -24.60 17.09 13.27
N ILE A 82 -23.96 16.13 12.60
CA ILE A 82 -23.03 16.37 11.50
C ILE A 82 -23.34 15.44 10.32
N LYS A 83 -23.05 15.90 9.10
CA LYS A 83 -23.04 15.09 7.88
C LYS A 83 -21.61 14.77 7.49
N ALA A 84 -21.28 13.50 7.36
CA ALA A 84 -19.95 13.05 6.92
C ALA A 84 -20.02 11.69 6.19
N PRO A 85 -19.07 11.39 5.30
CA PRO A 85 -18.95 10.09 4.65
C PRO A 85 -18.66 8.99 5.66
N ILE A 86 -19.20 7.81 5.40
CA ILE A 86 -18.85 6.59 6.14
C ILE A 86 -17.73 5.85 5.42
N HIS A 87 -16.83 5.22 6.17
CA HIS A 87 -15.83 4.31 5.64
C HIS A 87 -15.86 3.01 6.45
N VAL A 88 -16.07 1.90 5.76
CA VAL A 88 -16.22 0.59 6.39
C VAL A 88 -14.84 -0.02 6.59
N VAL A 89 -14.48 -0.32 7.84
CA VAL A 89 -13.15 -0.84 8.18
C VAL A 89 -13.30 -2.23 8.83
N PRO A 90 -12.72 -3.29 8.23
CA PRO A 90 -12.65 -4.62 8.85
C PRO A 90 -11.94 -4.59 10.21
N GLY A 91 -12.35 -5.42 11.16
CA GLY A 91 -11.77 -5.48 12.50
C GLY A 91 -12.29 -4.41 13.48
N MET A 92 -13.14 -3.49 13.04
CA MET A 92 -13.78 -2.54 13.96
C MET A 92 -14.81 -3.23 14.85
N ALA A 93 -14.85 -2.82 16.12
CA ALA A 93 -15.86 -3.27 17.06
C ALA A 93 -17.28 -2.91 16.58
N ASN A 94 -18.19 -3.88 16.69
CA ASN A 94 -19.59 -3.70 16.33
C ASN A 94 -20.23 -2.58 17.18
N TYR A 95 -21.13 -1.80 16.56
CA TYR A 95 -21.84 -0.67 17.20
C TYR A 95 -20.94 0.42 17.79
N THR A 96 -19.68 0.50 17.34
CA THR A 96 -18.73 1.56 17.70
C THR A 96 -18.45 2.41 16.47
N LEU A 97 -18.44 3.74 16.66
CA LEU A 97 -18.06 4.71 15.64
C LEU A 97 -16.74 5.34 16.03
N GLU A 98 -15.80 5.43 15.10
CA GLU A 98 -14.57 6.20 15.30
C GLU A 98 -14.58 7.46 14.42
N LEU A 99 -14.24 8.58 15.04
CA LEU A 99 -14.31 9.91 14.44
C LEU A 99 -12.92 10.57 14.50
N PRO A 100 -12.10 10.47 13.43
CA PRO A 100 -10.77 11.04 13.43
C PRO A 100 -10.84 12.57 13.50
N LEU A 101 -10.13 13.17 14.45
CA LEU A 101 -10.17 14.62 14.68
C LEU A 101 -9.02 15.38 13.99
N GLY A 102 -9.16 16.70 13.94
CA GLY A 102 -8.10 17.62 13.48
C GLY A 102 -8.31 18.19 12.08
N MET A 103 -9.35 17.75 11.38
CA MET A 103 -9.81 18.26 10.09
C MET A 103 -11.08 19.11 10.23
N GLY A 104 -11.61 19.63 9.12
CA GLY A 104 -12.78 20.50 9.08
C GLY A 104 -12.53 21.93 9.57
N ARG A 105 -11.26 22.35 9.62
CA ARG A 105 -10.86 23.65 10.16
C ARG A 105 -11.15 24.77 9.16
N THR A 106 -11.74 25.87 9.62
CA THR A 106 -12.01 27.06 8.79
C THR A 106 -10.84 28.04 8.73
N LEU A 107 -9.88 27.92 9.67
CA LEU A 107 -8.68 28.77 9.76
C LEU A 107 -7.44 27.88 9.94
N ALA A 108 -6.92 27.33 8.84
CA ALA A 108 -5.74 26.45 8.83
C ALA A 108 -4.81 26.69 7.62
N GLY A 109 -4.75 27.94 7.15
CA GLY A 109 -3.89 28.36 6.04
C GLY A 109 -4.35 27.81 4.68
N ARG A 110 -3.43 27.63 3.73
CA ARG A 110 -3.76 27.19 2.36
C ARG A 110 -4.01 25.69 2.21
N VAL A 111 -3.59 24.89 3.19
CA VAL A 111 -3.54 23.42 3.09
C VAL A 111 -4.66 22.75 3.88
N GLY A 112 -4.90 23.18 5.11
CA GLY A 112 -5.86 22.51 6.00
C GLY A 112 -7.23 23.17 6.09
N THR A 113 -7.44 24.30 5.41
CA THR A 113 -8.73 25.01 5.44
C THR A 113 -9.75 24.27 4.58
N ASP A 114 -10.91 23.99 5.13
CA ASP A 114 -12.03 23.29 4.47
C ASP A 114 -11.67 21.89 3.93
N VAL A 115 -10.71 21.23 4.59
CA VAL A 115 -10.33 19.84 4.30
C VAL A 115 -10.91 18.92 5.37
N GLY A 116 -11.62 17.87 4.96
CA GLY A 116 -12.29 16.92 5.86
C GLY A 116 -13.52 17.49 6.57
N PHE A 117 -13.88 16.89 7.70
CA PHE A 117 -15.11 17.14 8.47
C PHE A 117 -14.77 17.46 9.93
N ASP A 118 -15.44 18.47 10.50
CA ASP A 118 -15.18 18.90 11.88
C ASP A 118 -16.03 18.12 12.90
N PHE A 119 -15.46 17.05 13.46
CA PHE A 119 -16.13 16.28 14.51
C PHE A 119 -15.97 16.86 15.92
N TYR A 120 -15.21 17.96 16.13
CA TYR A 120 -15.11 18.57 17.48
C TYR A 120 -16.47 19.06 17.98
N GLY A 121 -17.36 19.47 17.08
CA GLY A 121 -18.72 19.90 17.42
C GLY A 121 -19.56 18.81 18.08
N LEU A 122 -19.22 17.52 17.93
CA LEU A 122 -19.94 16.42 18.59
C LEU A 122 -19.41 16.11 19.99
N ARG A 123 -18.21 16.60 20.34
CA ARG A 123 -17.56 16.31 21.62
C ARG A 123 -18.16 17.17 22.74
N SER A 124 -18.28 16.60 23.93
CA SER A 124 -18.66 17.33 25.15
C SER A 124 -17.55 17.25 26.20
N SER A 125 -17.51 18.22 27.12
CA SER A 125 -16.55 18.22 28.24
C SER A 125 -16.73 17.03 29.19
N ASN A 126 -17.93 16.45 29.22
CA ASN A 126 -18.25 15.28 30.04
C ASN A 126 -17.80 13.97 29.39
N ALA A 127 -17.54 13.98 28.08
CA ALA A 127 -17.28 12.80 27.26
C ALA A 127 -16.25 13.13 26.17
N LEU A 128 -15.00 13.39 26.59
CA LEU A 128 -13.93 13.85 25.68
C LEU A 128 -13.40 12.73 24.78
N GLY A 129 -13.37 11.48 25.26
CA GLY A 129 -12.78 10.35 24.52
C GLY A 129 -13.79 9.36 23.96
N CYS A 130 -14.96 9.24 24.58
CA CYS A 130 -16.01 8.29 24.19
C CYS A 130 -17.36 8.81 24.66
N ALA A 131 -18.39 8.67 23.83
CA ALA A 131 -19.75 9.04 24.14
C ALA A 131 -20.70 7.95 23.61
N THR A 132 -21.86 7.79 24.26
CA THR A 132 -22.85 6.75 23.94
C THR A 132 -24.16 7.37 23.48
N GLY A 133 -25.01 6.59 22.81
CA GLY A 133 -26.33 7.07 22.37
C GLY A 133 -26.30 7.84 21.05
N ALA A 134 -25.23 7.68 20.27
CA ALA A 134 -25.18 8.19 18.91
C ALA A 134 -26.21 7.50 18.01
N SER A 135 -26.85 8.27 17.14
CA SER A 135 -27.72 7.79 16.07
C SER A 135 -27.08 8.10 14.72
N LEU A 136 -27.02 7.11 13.84
CA LEU A 136 -26.53 7.24 12.49
C LEU A 136 -27.66 6.94 11.51
N LYS A 137 -27.86 7.83 10.52
CA LYS A 137 -28.85 7.68 9.46
C LYS A 137 -28.19 7.89 8.10
N LEU A 138 -28.33 6.93 7.20
CA LEU A 138 -27.80 7.04 5.85
C LEU A 138 -28.58 8.06 5.02
N THR A 139 -27.87 8.74 4.12
CA THR A 139 -28.46 9.66 3.13
C THR A 139 -28.18 9.15 1.72
N THR A 140 -28.84 9.72 0.71
CA THR A 140 -28.55 9.40 -0.70
C THR A 140 -27.34 10.16 -1.26
N GLU A 141 -26.75 11.07 -0.48
CA GLU A 141 -25.57 11.82 -0.87
C GLU A 141 -24.33 10.92 -0.85
N THR A 142 -23.39 11.17 -1.77
CA THR A 142 -22.13 10.44 -1.86
C THR A 142 -20.94 11.38 -1.89
N TYR A 143 -19.80 10.91 -1.41
CA TYR A 143 -18.57 11.68 -1.28
C TYR A 143 -17.38 10.89 -1.81
N LYS A 144 -16.39 11.59 -2.37
CA LYS A 144 -15.15 10.96 -2.88
C LYS A 144 -14.09 10.96 -1.80
N LEU A 145 -13.75 9.78 -1.31
CA LEU A 145 -12.65 9.57 -0.38
C LEU A 145 -11.34 9.38 -1.15
N ALA A 146 -10.30 10.13 -0.77
CA ALA A 146 -8.98 10.00 -1.38
C ALA A 146 -8.18 8.87 -0.71
N ASN A 147 -8.41 7.66 -1.20
CA ASN A 147 -7.73 6.44 -0.76
C ASN A 147 -6.52 6.13 -1.65
N THR A 148 -5.39 5.80 -1.03
CA THR A 148 -4.14 5.42 -1.74
C THR A 148 -4.00 3.92 -1.94
N GLN A 149 -4.81 3.11 -1.26
CA GLN A 149 -4.78 1.65 -1.37
C GLN A 149 -6.21 1.11 -1.50
N GLU A 150 -6.65 0.88 -2.74
CA GLU A 150 -8.00 0.39 -3.02
C GLU A 150 -8.22 -1.06 -2.59
N HIS A 151 -7.24 -1.93 -2.88
CA HIS A 151 -7.29 -3.34 -2.51
C HIS A 151 -6.82 -3.55 -1.07
N TRP A 152 -7.51 -4.40 -0.32
CA TRP A 152 -7.23 -4.54 1.11
C TRP A 152 -6.94 -5.99 1.53
N SER A 153 -7.14 -6.96 0.65
CA SER A 153 -6.79 -8.35 0.87
C SER A 153 -5.56 -8.75 0.03
N MET A 154 -4.84 -9.80 0.45
CA MET A 154 -3.75 -10.34 -0.36
C MET A 154 -4.23 -11.13 -1.59
N GLU A 155 -5.53 -11.41 -1.71
CA GLU A 155 -6.11 -12.18 -2.83
C GLU A 155 -5.52 -13.60 -2.94
N GLY A 156 -5.21 -14.22 -1.79
CA GLY A 156 -4.54 -15.54 -1.74
C GLY A 156 -3.08 -15.53 -2.19
N ARG A 157 -2.49 -14.37 -2.50
CA ARG A 157 -1.08 -14.25 -2.87
C ARG A 157 -0.21 -14.21 -1.61
N ALA A 158 0.92 -14.89 -1.64
CA ALA A 158 1.90 -14.86 -0.55
C ALA A 158 2.76 -13.59 -0.58
N ILE A 159 2.11 -12.42 -0.43
CA ILE A 159 2.75 -11.10 -0.41
C ILE A 159 3.46 -10.92 0.93
N VAL A 160 2.70 -10.91 2.03
CA VAL A 160 3.21 -11.00 3.40
C VAL A 160 3.14 -12.47 3.82
N ARG A 161 4.28 -13.05 4.19
CA ARG A 161 4.39 -14.47 4.56
C ARG A 161 4.36 -14.59 6.06
N GLU A 162 3.26 -15.09 6.60
CA GLU A 162 3.00 -15.14 8.03
C GLU A 162 3.11 -16.56 8.57
N ALA A 163 3.58 -16.67 9.81
CA ALA A 163 3.63 -17.91 10.55
C ALA A 163 3.53 -17.63 12.06
N THR A 164 2.95 -18.56 12.79
CA THR A 164 3.01 -18.53 14.25
C THR A 164 4.41 -18.92 14.73
N ALA A 165 4.80 -18.48 15.93
CA ALA A 165 6.06 -18.89 16.55
C ALA A 165 6.19 -20.42 16.67
N ALA A 166 5.07 -21.10 16.96
CA ALA A 166 5.02 -22.57 17.03
C ALA A 166 5.27 -23.24 15.67
N TYR A 167 4.79 -22.64 14.57
CA TYR A 167 5.05 -23.11 13.22
C TYR A 167 6.49 -22.83 12.79
N TYR A 168 6.99 -21.61 13.04
CA TYR A 168 8.37 -21.25 12.76
C TYR A 168 9.39 -22.18 13.45
N LYS A 169 9.13 -22.57 14.71
CA LYS A 169 9.98 -23.53 15.43
C LYS A 169 10.09 -24.89 14.73
N LYS A 170 9.05 -25.32 14.02
CA LYS A 170 9.02 -26.58 13.27
C LYS A 170 9.57 -26.43 11.85
N SER A 171 9.33 -25.27 11.24
CA SER A 171 9.64 -24.97 9.84
C SER A 171 10.26 -23.56 9.71
N PRO A 172 11.54 -23.37 10.08
CA PRO A 172 12.17 -22.06 10.07
C PRO A 172 12.35 -21.48 8.65
N ASP A 173 12.30 -22.34 7.63
CA ASP A 173 12.40 -21.99 6.21
C ASP A 173 11.02 -21.79 5.54
N PHE A 174 9.93 -21.67 6.31
CA PHE A 174 8.57 -21.60 5.78
C PHE A 174 8.39 -20.52 4.71
N ALA A 175 9.02 -19.35 4.89
CA ALA A 175 8.90 -18.25 3.97
C ALA A 175 9.40 -18.65 2.57
N GLN A 176 10.42 -19.51 2.45
CA GLN A 176 10.91 -19.98 1.15
C GLN A 176 9.95 -20.98 0.48
N LYS A 177 9.04 -21.57 1.27
CA LYS A 177 8.07 -22.59 0.85
C LYS A 177 6.66 -22.03 0.62
N MET A 178 6.51 -20.70 0.66
CA MET A 178 5.24 -20.01 0.39
C MET A 178 5.34 -19.18 -0.88
N GLY A 179 4.28 -19.19 -1.69
CA GLY A 179 4.15 -18.33 -2.88
C GLY A 179 4.45 -19.02 -4.19
N VAL A 180 4.65 -18.24 -5.26
CA VAL A 180 4.86 -18.80 -6.60
C VAL A 180 6.17 -19.61 -6.65
N GLU A 181 7.17 -19.24 -5.85
CA GLU A 181 8.45 -19.94 -5.81
C GLU A 181 8.37 -21.36 -5.25
N SER A 182 7.41 -21.68 -4.37
CA SER A 182 7.22 -23.06 -3.91
C SER A 182 6.66 -23.99 -4.98
N HIS A 183 6.15 -23.43 -6.08
CA HIS A 183 5.63 -24.16 -7.23
C HIS A 183 6.56 -24.10 -8.44
N ALA A 184 7.62 -23.28 -8.39
CA ALA A 184 8.65 -23.31 -9.40
C ALA A 184 9.49 -24.58 -9.22
N PRO A 185 9.79 -25.34 -10.29
CA PRO A 185 10.76 -26.42 -10.20
C PRO A 185 12.08 -25.85 -9.67
N ALA A 186 12.83 -26.68 -8.93
CA ALA A 186 14.16 -26.29 -8.46
C ALA A 186 15.01 -25.88 -9.67
N ASN A 187 15.20 -24.58 -9.85
CA ASN A 187 16.16 -24.11 -10.82
C ASN A 187 17.52 -24.47 -10.24
N TYR A 188 18.27 -25.36 -10.88
CA TYR A 188 19.62 -25.73 -10.46
C TYR A 188 20.57 -24.54 -10.64
N GLY A 189 20.86 -23.85 -9.54
CA GLY A 189 21.70 -22.67 -9.49
C GLY A 189 23.14 -23.06 -9.27
N LYS A 190 24.05 -22.35 -9.95
CA LYS A 190 25.50 -22.53 -9.81
C LYS A 190 25.98 -22.43 -8.35
N TYR A 191 25.20 -21.78 -7.49
CA TYR A 191 25.53 -21.52 -6.09
C TYR A 191 24.49 -22.08 -5.09
N ASP A 192 23.65 -23.04 -5.51
CA ASP A 192 22.60 -23.60 -4.64
C ASP A 192 23.14 -24.32 -3.41
N ASP A 193 24.37 -24.82 -3.47
CA ASP A 193 25.09 -25.47 -2.37
C ASP A 193 25.82 -24.47 -1.44
N LYS A 194 25.86 -23.18 -1.80
CA LYS A 194 26.63 -22.15 -1.08
C LYS A 194 25.87 -21.57 0.11
N SER A 195 26.62 -20.83 0.94
CA SER A 195 26.06 -20.06 2.06
C SER A 195 25.05 -19.02 1.57
N LEU A 196 24.13 -18.59 2.44
CA LEU A 196 23.18 -17.52 2.09
C LEU A 196 23.92 -16.23 1.68
N GLN A 197 25.04 -15.93 2.33
CA GLN A 197 25.88 -14.78 1.99
C GLN A 197 26.42 -14.86 0.56
N ASP A 198 26.98 -16.02 0.18
CA ASP A 198 27.46 -16.23 -1.18
C ASP A 198 26.31 -16.20 -2.20
N LYS A 199 25.16 -16.80 -1.86
CA LYS A 199 23.96 -16.79 -2.71
C LYS A 199 23.46 -15.37 -2.96
N VAL A 200 23.38 -14.53 -1.94
CA VAL A 200 22.92 -13.13 -2.08
C VAL A 200 23.84 -12.33 -3.00
N GLN A 201 25.13 -12.64 -3.04
CA GLN A 201 26.10 -11.94 -3.88
C GLN A 201 26.25 -12.52 -5.29
N HIS A 202 25.91 -13.81 -5.50
CA HIS A 202 26.29 -14.54 -6.72
C HIS A 202 25.14 -15.30 -7.38
N ASN A 203 24.04 -15.56 -6.68
CA ASN A 203 22.92 -16.38 -7.14
C ASN A 203 21.69 -15.49 -7.40
N TYR A 204 21.48 -15.14 -8.66
CA TYR A 204 20.34 -14.33 -9.10
C TYR A 204 19.03 -15.10 -8.87
N ARG A 205 17.97 -14.38 -8.46
CA ARG A 205 16.64 -14.97 -8.29
C ARG A 205 16.21 -15.64 -9.60
N GLY A 206 15.90 -16.93 -9.53
CA GLY A 206 15.47 -17.74 -10.69
C GLY A 206 16.60 -18.26 -11.59
N ASN A 207 17.88 -18.18 -11.18
CA ASN A 207 19.05 -18.56 -11.99
C ASN A 207 19.10 -17.85 -13.34
N SER A 208 18.84 -16.54 -13.33
CA SER A 208 19.03 -15.70 -14.50
C SER A 208 20.43 -15.89 -15.09
N ALA A 209 20.51 -15.91 -16.42
CA ALA A 209 21.78 -15.87 -17.15
C ALA A 209 22.48 -14.51 -17.04
N TYR A 210 21.79 -13.50 -16.49
CA TYR A 210 22.37 -12.21 -16.17
C TYR A 210 23.55 -12.38 -15.23
N LYS A 211 24.70 -11.80 -15.58
CA LYS A 211 25.90 -11.80 -14.76
C LYS A 211 26.24 -10.35 -14.44
N HIS A 212 26.14 -9.98 -13.18
CA HIS A 212 26.54 -8.68 -12.70
C HIS A 212 28.02 -8.44 -13.03
N GLU A 213 28.33 -7.22 -13.48
CA GLU A 213 29.71 -6.80 -13.60
C GLU A 213 30.37 -6.79 -12.22
N SER A 214 31.64 -7.21 -12.15
CA SER A 214 32.39 -7.15 -10.90
C SER A 214 32.50 -5.69 -10.48
N PHE A 215 31.85 -5.32 -9.38
CA PHE A 215 31.88 -3.96 -8.82
C PHE A 215 33.27 -3.48 -8.42
N SER A 216 34.24 -4.40 -8.33
CA SER A 216 35.66 -4.12 -8.11
C SER A 216 36.46 -3.84 -9.39
N ALA A 217 35.86 -3.92 -10.58
CA ALA A 217 36.55 -3.60 -11.82
C ALA A 217 36.62 -2.07 -12.05
N PRO A 218 37.82 -1.48 -12.24
CA PRO A 218 37.96 -0.06 -12.58
C PRO A 218 37.31 0.25 -13.93
N ASP A 219 36.85 1.49 -14.12
CA ASP A 219 36.23 1.90 -15.39
C ASP A 219 37.17 1.72 -16.59
N PRO A 220 36.69 1.18 -17.72
CA PRO A 220 37.51 1.01 -18.92
C PRO A 220 37.96 2.36 -19.52
N ASN A 221 37.32 3.47 -19.16
CA ASN A 221 37.48 4.76 -19.84
C ASN A 221 38.35 5.79 -19.12
N VAL A 222 38.93 5.48 -17.97
CA VAL A 222 39.77 6.46 -17.27
C VAL A 222 41.24 6.06 -17.33
N LYS A 223 41.90 6.45 -18.44
CA LYS A 223 43.34 6.25 -18.66
C LYS A 223 44.22 6.74 -17.50
N VAL A 224 43.73 7.71 -16.72
CA VAL A 224 44.42 8.32 -15.57
C VAL A 224 44.56 7.33 -14.39
N TRP A 225 43.73 6.29 -14.31
CA TRP A 225 43.64 5.41 -13.14
C TRP A 225 44.23 4.00 -13.34
N LYS A 226 44.72 3.70 -14.54
CA LYS A 226 45.35 2.41 -14.84
C LYS A 226 46.64 2.25 -14.03
N GLY A 227 46.68 1.31 -13.08
CA GLY A 227 47.81 1.07 -12.16
C GLY A 227 47.71 1.74 -10.78
N HIS A 228 46.55 2.32 -10.43
CA HIS A 228 46.26 2.90 -9.11
C HIS A 228 44.98 2.33 -8.49
N GLU A 229 44.59 1.12 -8.91
CA GLU A 229 43.36 0.44 -8.47
C GLU A 229 43.35 0.14 -6.96
N ASP A 230 44.54 0.02 -6.35
CA ASP A 230 44.77 -0.23 -4.92
C ASP A 230 44.47 0.98 -4.03
N LYS A 231 44.39 2.19 -4.60
CA LYS A 231 44.19 3.45 -3.86
C LYS A 231 42.73 3.79 -3.59
N PHE A 232 41.79 3.05 -4.18
CA PHE A 232 40.36 3.27 -3.97
C PHE A 232 39.77 2.24 -2.98
N PRO A 233 38.84 2.68 -2.11
CA PRO A 233 38.09 1.73 -1.30
C PRO A 233 37.34 0.77 -2.23
N LYS A 234 37.32 -0.52 -1.86
CA LYS A 234 36.50 -1.51 -2.56
C LYS A 234 35.06 -1.02 -2.61
N THR A 235 34.47 -1.07 -3.80
CA THR A 235 33.07 -0.71 -4.01
C THR A 235 32.18 -1.59 -3.16
N GLN A 236 31.26 -0.96 -2.44
CA GLN A 236 30.30 -1.64 -1.57
C GLN A 236 29.03 -1.97 -2.36
N GLN A 237 28.41 -3.11 -2.08
CA GLN A 237 27.06 -3.41 -2.55
C GLN A 237 26.06 -3.05 -1.45
N TRP A 238 25.08 -2.21 -1.76
CA TRP A 238 24.06 -1.80 -0.80
C TRP A 238 22.84 -2.73 -0.83
N GLY A 239 22.32 -3.05 0.34
CA GLY A 239 21.08 -3.79 0.50
C GLY A 239 20.30 -3.26 1.69
N MET A 240 18.97 -3.41 1.64
CA MET A 240 18.07 -3.04 2.73
C MET A 240 17.29 -4.27 3.17
N SER A 241 17.25 -4.51 4.47
CA SER A 241 16.41 -5.54 5.09
C SER A 241 15.43 -4.86 6.03
N ILE A 242 14.14 -5.16 5.85
CA ILE A 242 13.06 -4.62 6.66
C ILE A 242 12.50 -5.76 7.50
N ASP A 243 12.60 -5.63 8.82
CA ASP A 243 11.93 -6.55 9.74
C ASP A 243 10.43 -6.23 9.80
N MET A 244 9.64 -7.09 9.17
CA MET A 244 8.20 -6.94 9.10
C MET A 244 7.49 -7.24 10.43
N ASN A 245 8.11 -8.00 11.33
CA ASN A 245 7.52 -8.28 12.66
C ASN A 245 7.48 -7.02 13.53
N SER A 246 8.45 -6.12 13.36
CA SER A 246 8.54 -4.85 14.09
C SER A 246 7.72 -3.72 13.41
N CYS A 247 7.22 -3.94 12.20
CA CYS A 247 6.47 -2.94 11.46
C CYS A 247 4.99 -2.93 11.89
N PHE A 248 4.59 -1.92 12.66
CA PHE A 248 3.20 -1.71 13.09
C PHE A 248 2.47 -0.61 12.30
N GLY A 249 3.05 -0.16 11.17
CA GLY A 249 2.40 0.79 10.28
C GLY A 249 2.44 2.25 10.73
N CYS A 250 3.48 2.74 11.42
CA CYS A 250 3.48 4.13 11.94
C CYS A 250 3.52 5.26 10.89
N SER A 251 3.73 4.96 9.60
CA SER A 251 3.90 5.92 8.50
C SER A 251 5.05 6.94 8.65
N ALA A 252 5.89 6.84 9.69
CA ALA A 252 7.02 7.73 9.89
C ALA A 252 8.07 7.61 8.77
N CYS A 253 8.28 6.40 8.24
CA CYS A 253 9.19 6.14 7.13
C CYS A 253 8.76 6.84 5.82
N VAL A 254 7.44 6.95 5.58
CA VAL A 254 6.88 7.68 4.43
C VAL A 254 7.21 9.17 4.55
N VAL A 255 6.94 9.76 5.72
CA VAL A 255 7.22 11.19 5.98
C VAL A 255 8.72 11.49 5.95
N ALA A 256 9.55 10.61 6.51
CA ALA A 256 11.01 10.76 6.49
C ALA A 256 11.56 10.72 5.06
N CYS A 257 11.06 9.81 4.22
CA CYS A 257 11.43 9.75 2.81
C CYS A 257 11.02 11.03 2.07
N GLN A 258 9.81 11.53 2.32
CA GLN A 258 9.31 12.79 1.77
C GLN A 258 10.17 14.00 2.18
N SER A 259 10.54 14.09 3.47
CA SER A 259 11.33 15.22 3.99
C SER A 259 12.75 15.24 3.47
N GLU A 260 13.38 14.08 3.31
CA GLU A 260 14.77 13.97 2.85
C GLU A 260 14.88 14.21 1.33
N ASN A 261 13.95 13.64 0.56
CA ASN A 261 14.08 13.57 -0.89
C ASN A 261 13.33 14.68 -1.65
N ASN A 262 12.85 15.72 -0.93
CA ASN A 262 12.10 16.84 -1.50
C ASN A 262 10.89 16.38 -2.34
N ILE A 263 10.19 15.33 -1.89
CA ILE A 263 9.05 14.78 -2.64
C ILE A 263 7.89 15.78 -2.55
N PRO A 264 7.33 16.25 -3.68
CA PRO A 264 6.31 17.29 -3.67
C PRO A 264 5.01 16.78 -3.06
N ILE A 265 4.29 17.68 -2.37
CA ILE A 265 2.96 17.36 -1.85
C ILE A 265 1.94 17.34 -2.99
N VAL A 266 1.14 16.27 -3.06
CA VAL A 266 0.05 16.14 -4.04
C VAL A 266 -1.30 16.41 -3.37
N GLY A 267 -2.07 17.33 -3.97
CA GLY A 267 -3.41 17.66 -3.50
C GLY A 267 -4.44 16.56 -3.78
N LYS A 268 -5.54 16.60 -3.02
CA LYS A 268 -6.62 15.60 -3.03
C LYS A 268 -7.11 15.20 -4.44
N ASP A 269 -7.30 16.14 -5.37
CA ASP A 269 -7.79 15.82 -6.73
C ASP A 269 -6.83 14.92 -7.53
N GLN A 270 -5.52 15.07 -7.34
CA GLN A 270 -4.53 14.24 -8.01
C GLN A 270 -4.33 12.90 -7.28
N VAL A 271 -4.41 12.86 -5.94
CA VAL A 271 -4.43 11.59 -5.20
C VAL A 271 -5.64 10.73 -5.60
N LEU A 272 -6.83 11.33 -5.76
CA LEU A 272 -8.01 10.66 -6.32
C LEU A 272 -7.82 10.11 -7.74
N ARG A 273 -6.71 10.39 -8.42
CA ARG A 273 -6.39 9.84 -9.75
C ARG A 273 -5.26 8.81 -9.69
N GLY A 274 -4.86 8.36 -8.50
CA GLY A 274 -3.72 7.46 -8.26
C GLY A 274 -2.39 8.10 -8.65
N ARG A 275 -2.17 9.35 -8.22
CA ARG A 275 -0.97 10.16 -8.56
C ARG A 275 -0.34 10.80 -7.33
N GLU A 276 -0.49 10.16 -6.18
CA GLU A 276 0.28 10.47 -4.98
C GLU A 276 1.78 10.29 -5.25
N MET A 277 2.59 11.12 -4.59
CA MET A 277 4.04 11.04 -4.74
C MET A 277 4.63 10.54 -3.42
N HIS A 278 4.64 9.22 -3.26
CA HIS A 278 5.31 8.53 -2.17
C HIS A 278 6.25 7.47 -2.74
N TRP A 279 7.56 7.63 -2.54
CA TRP A 279 8.55 6.63 -3.00
C TRP A 279 8.58 5.38 -2.11
N MET A 280 8.13 5.54 -0.87
CA MET A 280 7.88 4.46 0.06
C MET A 280 6.41 4.52 0.47
N ARG A 281 5.72 3.39 0.37
CA ARG A 281 4.34 3.22 0.84
C ARG A 281 4.31 2.11 1.88
N LEU A 282 3.35 2.21 2.80
CA LEU A 282 3.02 1.11 3.70
C LEU A 282 1.71 0.51 3.22
N ASP A 283 1.77 -0.71 2.71
CA ASP A 283 0.59 -1.49 2.35
C ASP A 283 0.03 -2.13 3.63
N ARG A 284 -1.31 -2.24 3.71
CA ARG A 284 -2.02 -2.92 4.79
C ARG A 284 -2.93 -3.99 4.22
N TYR A 285 -2.71 -5.23 4.61
CA TYR A 285 -3.54 -6.36 4.22
C TYR A 285 -4.34 -6.90 5.40
N PHE A 286 -5.62 -7.18 5.15
CA PHE A 286 -6.47 -7.92 6.07
C PHE A 286 -6.47 -9.40 5.68
N ALA A 287 -6.36 -10.26 6.68
CA ALA A 287 -6.51 -11.70 6.56
C ALA A 287 -7.51 -12.18 7.62
N ALA A 288 -8.34 -13.17 7.29
CA ALA A 288 -9.27 -13.80 8.23
C ALA A 288 -9.08 -15.32 8.20
N ALA A 289 -9.28 -15.97 9.34
CA ALA A 289 -9.17 -17.42 9.44
C ALA A 289 -10.24 -18.14 8.61
N GLU A 290 -11.46 -17.59 8.60
CA GLU A 290 -12.57 -18.02 7.76
C GLU A 290 -12.95 -16.86 6.84
N TYR A 291 -12.87 -17.09 5.53
CA TYR A 291 -13.20 -16.06 4.53
C TYR A 291 -13.84 -16.72 3.30
N ASP A 292 -15.13 -16.47 3.12
CA ASP A 292 -15.94 -17.04 2.02
C ASP A 292 -15.83 -16.24 0.71
N GLN A 293 -14.99 -15.20 0.68
CA GLN A 293 -14.77 -14.29 -0.45
C GLN A 293 -16.01 -13.48 -0.89
N SER A 294 -17.15 -13.68 -0.21
CA SER A 294 -18.44 -13.10 -0.55
C SER A 294 -18.78 -11.90 0.33
N ASP A 295 -18.14 -11.80 1.50
CA ASP A 295 -18.43 -10.77 2.49
C ASP A 295 -17.21 -10.15 3.15
N ILE A 296 -17.30 -8.91 3.62
CA ILE A 296 -16.19 -8.29 4.36
C ILE A 296 -16.11 -8.98 5.74
N PRO A 297 -14.94 -9.56 6.10
CA PRO A 297 -14.78 -10.26 7.37
C PRO A 297 -14.83 -9.27 8.54
N GLU A 298 -15.47 -9.69 9.64
CA GLU A 298 -15.53 -8.91 10.88
C GLU A 298 -14.24 -9.05 11.70
N ASP A 299 -13.79 -10.30 11.90
CA ASP A 299 -12.56 -10.61 12.63
C ASP A 299 -11.39 -10.79 11.66
N VAL A 300 -10.40 -9.90 11.76
CA VAL A 300 -9.26 -9.85 10.84
C VAL A 300 -7.95 -9.69 11.59
N GLN A 301 -6.92 -10.31 11.03
CA GLN A 301 -5.53 -9.98 11.28
C GLN A 301 -5.09 -8.91 10.28
N VAL A 302 -4.21 -8.03 10.72
CA VAL A 302 -3.69 -6.92 9.93
C VAL A 302 -2.18 -7.09 9.77
N SER A 303 -1.73 -7.09 8.53
CA SER A 303 -0.32 -7.19 8.19
C SER A 303 0.09 -5.92 7.46
N PHE A 304 1.17 -5.29 7.91
CA PHE A 304 1.78 -4.17 7.21
C PHE A 304 2.90 -4.66 6.30
N MET A 305 3.09 -4.01 5.15
CA MET A 305 4.24 -4.22 4.28
C MET A 305 4.82 -2.89 3.82
N SER A 306 6.08 -2.61 4.15
CA SER A 306 6.78 -1.45 3.61
C SER A 306 7.25 -1.74 2.20
N MET A 307 6.69 -1.04 1.22
CA MET A 307 7.05 -1.15 -0.18
C MET A 307 7.75 0.11 -0.65
N LEU A 308 8.94 -0.10 -1.20
CA LEU A 308 9.75 0.90 -1.87
C LEU A 308 10.36 0.28 -3.13
N CYS A 309 11.11 1.07 -3.90
CA CYS A 309 11.97 0.52 -4.95
C CYS A 309 12.91 -0.54 -4.35
N GLN A 310 12.85 -1.76 -4.87
CA GLN A 310 13.69 -2.86 -4.38
C GLN A 310 15.11 -2.83 -4.97
N HIS A 311 15.42 -1.87 -5.84
CA HIS A 311 16.68 -1.77 -6.58
C HIS A 311 17.09 -3.12 -7.20
N CYS A 312 16.14 -3.74 -7.92
CA CYS A 312 16.31 -5.08 -8.47
C CYS A 312 17.54 -5.17 -9.38
N GLU A 313 18.45 -6.11 -9.13
CA GLU A 313 19.62 -6.33 -10.00
C GLU A 313 19.22 -6.59 -11.47
N ASN A 314 18.23 -7.46 -11.68
CA ASN A 314 17.60 -7.63 -12.99
C ASN A 314 16.38 -6.69 -13.09
N ALA A 315 16.65 -5.38 -13.20
CA ALA A 315 15.61 -4.36 -13.21
C ALA A 315 14.83 -4.33 -14.53
N PRO A 316 13.54 -4.74 -14.55
CA PRO A 316 12.73 -4.62 -15.76
C PRO A 316 12.45 -3.15 -16.13
N CYS A 317 12.54 -2.23 -15.17
CA CYS A 317 12.33 -0.79 -15.41
C CYS A 317 13.49 -0.10 -16.13
N GLU A 318 14.67 -0.72 -16.21
CA GLU A 318 15.85 -0.16 -16.91
C GLU A 318 15.83 -0.45 -18.41
N SER A 319 15.66 -1.73 -18.77
CA SER A 319 15.73 -2.20 -20.16
C SER A 319 14.67 -1.56 -21.08
N VAL A 320 13.62 -0.99 -20.49
CA VAL A 320 12.51 -0.35 -21.21
C VAL A 320 12.66 1.17 -21.33
N CYS A 321 13.69 1.77 -20.72
CA CYS A 321 13.90 3.22 -20.80
C CYS A 321 14.63 3.59 -22.10
N PRO A 322 14.00 4.32 -23.04
CA PRO A 322 14.61 4.60 -24.35
C PRO A 322 15.75 5.62 -24.30
N VAL A 323 15.93 6.31 -23.18
CA VAL A 323 16.92 7.40 -23.02
C VAL A 323 17.94 7.12 -21.92
N ASN A 324 17.94 5.90 -21.36
CA ASN A 324 18.79 5.45 -20.27
C ASN A 324 18.76 6.41 -19.06
N ALA A 325 17.55 6.80 -18.63
CA ALA A 325 17.37 7.59 -17.42
C ALA A 325 17.44 6.75 -16.13
N THR A 326 17.13 5.46 -16.22
CA THR A 326 17.28 4.47 -15.15
C THR A 326 18.44 3.54 -15.48
N VAL A 327 19.44 3.44 -14.61
CA VAL A 327 20.63 2.58 -14.76
C VAL A 327 21.14 2.11 -13.41
N HIS A 328 21.73 0.91 -13.37
CA HIS A 328 22.48 0.46 -12.19
C HIS A 328 23.79 1.23 -12.02
N ASP A 329 24.09 1.59 -10.78
CA ASP A 329 25.43 2.00 -10.40
C ASP A 329 26.31 0.80 -10.02
N LYS A 330 27.59 1.08 -9.74
CA LYS A 330 28.53 0.05 -9.28
C LYS A 330 28.35 -0.34 -7.81
N GLN A 331 27.35 0.19 -7.12
CA GLN A 331 27.03 -0.19 -5.74
C GLN A 331 25.79 -1.08 -5.66
N GLY A 332 25.26 -1.50 -6.83
CA GLY A 332 24.09 -2.36 -6.92
C GLY A 332 22.76 -1.62 -6.78
N LEU A 333 22.77 -0.28 -6.82
CA LEU A 333 21.56 0.51 -6.76
C LEU A 333 21.06 0.84 -8.16
N ASN A 334 19.76 0.66 -8.38
CA ASN A 334 19.08 1.28 -9.51
C ASN A 334 19.00 2.79 -9.28
N THR A 335 19.67 3.57 -10.13
CA THR A 335 19.76 5.03 -10.04
C THR A 335 18.90 5.70 -11.10
N MET A 336 18.16 6.73 -10.69
CA MET A 336 17.26 7.49 -11.56
C MET A 336 17.80 8.89 -11.82
N ALA A 337 18.25 9.15 -13.04
CA ALA A 337 18.66 10.47 -13.50
C ALA A 337 17.42 11.29 -13.93
N TYR A 338 16.86 12.07 -12.99
CA TYR A 338 15.62 12.83 -13.21
C TYR A 338 15.68 13.79 -14.41
N ASN A 339 16.85 14.40 -14.67
CA ASN A 339 17.08 15.33 -15.78
C ASN A 339 17.10 14.64 -17.16
N ARG A 340 17.30 13.32 -17.21
CA ARG A 340 17.36 12.55 -18.46
C ARG A 340 16.00 12.00 -18.87
N CYS A 341 15.09 11.86 -17.92
CA CYS A 341 13.76 11.29 -18.15
C CYS A 341 12.92 12.19 -19.07
N VAL A 342 12.49 11.64 -20.21
CA VAL A 342 11.59 12.33 -21.16
C VAL A 342 10.11 12.02 -20.93
N GLY A 343 9.77 11.30 -19.85
CA GLY A 343 8.39 11.12 -19.40
C GLY A 343 7.55 10.09 -20.17
N THR A 344 8.17 9.07 -20.79
CA THR A 344 7.42 7.98 -21.47
C THR A 344 6.60 7.10 -20.53
N ARG A 345 6.96 7.06 -19.23
CA ARG A 345 6.32 6.29 -18.15
C ARG A 345 6.36 4.76 -18.30
N TYR A 346 7.09 4.24 -19.29
CA TYR A 346 7.10 2.80 -19.56
C TYR A 346 7.83 2.00 -18.46
N CYS A 347 8.79 2.63 -17.78
CA CYS A 347 9.45 2.06 -16.60
C CYS A 347 8.47 1.71 -15.47
N ALA A 348 7.40 2.48 -15.28
CA ALA A 348 6.39 2.20 -14.27
C ALA A 348 5.55 0.97 -14.63
N ASN A 349 5.21 0.79 -15.91
CA ASN A 349 4.41 -0.36 -16.36
C ASN A 349 5.17 -1.69 -16.23
N ASN A 350 6.50 -1.67 -16.37
CA ASN A 350 7.31 -2.89 -16.31
C ASN A 350 7.80 -3.19 -14.88
N CYS A 351 7.67 -2.25 -13.94
CA CYS A 351 7.92 -2.50 -12.54
C CYS A 351 6.80 -3.40 -11.98
N PRO A 352 7.12 -4.56 -11.36
CA PRO A 352 6.10 -5.45 -10.82
C PRO A 352 5.53 -5.00 -9.46
N TYR A 353 6.05 -3.90 -8.90
CA TYR A 353 5.71 -3.37 -7.57
C TYR A 353 4.88 -2.09 -7.64
#